data_AF-A0A161TPN1-F1
#
_entry.id   AF-A0A161TPN1-F1
#
_cell.length_a   1.000
_cell.length_b   1.000
_cell.length_c   1.000
_cell.angle_alpha   90.00
_cell.angle_beta   90.00
_cell.angle_gamma   90.00
#
_symmetry.space_group_name_H-M   'P 1'
#
loop_
_entity.id
_entity.type
_entity.pdbx_description
1 polymer ?
#
loop_
_entity_poly.entity_id
_entity_poly.type
_entity_poly.pdbx_seq_one_letter_code
_entity_poly.pdbx_strand_id
1 'polypeptide(L)'
;MWVLECDGDVLQNKRIWLRPGKKYLFGRTRLGTGFAIENKSISRKHLTISLAEVKPGDGSLVHTRSTLTIEDQNSKIGTLLDGEQIRGQSRILKDDEHQIKLGSYEFLFRIKWVPVVISFSFPSKEQKKKDPLLTVRSRLEALDVKTVLPYIIDKTTHVVANKRNTAKGLQALINARCIVTESFIDALVAAASPQDPDDSESQSLLEFDFDANWPDALQYLPDPGKEPFPRPSFYFAPDPHRTKIFEGYIFVFCDQAQFDNLQPPIVNGGGKALIYRLEVGKTTAADVVRFAKNAAGEKGLGEFEDKSEGEGVVLVRFRAKDPYETWAIELGNEIAQSLDQRVIEQSEFLDAILTNNPATLRKQLPEEDDGTLPPSAALPPSSLFPMWNHRQ
;
A
#
# COMPACT_ATOMS: atom_id res chain seq x y z
N MET A 1 12.03 11.07 -0.23
CA MET A 1 13.22 11.12 -1.09
C MET A 1 13.10 12.27 -2.08
N TRP A 2 14.19 13.01 -2.31
CA TRP A 2 14.23 14.05 -3.34
C TRP A 2 14.64 13.47 -4.69
N VAL A 3 13.88 13.76 -5.74
CA VAL A 3 14.10 13.26 -7.10
C VAL A 3 14.27 14.45 -8.04
N LEU A 4 15.29 14.40 -8.89
CA LEU A 4 15.58 15.39 -9.92
C LEU A 4 15.27 14.82 -11.30
N GLU A 5 14.61 15.61 -12.13
CA GLU A 5 14.38 15.34 -13.55
C GLU A 5 14.70 16.59 -14.39
N CYS A 6 14.85 16.41 -15.70
CA CYS A 6 15.08 17.50 -16.64
C CYS A 6 14.24 17.25 -17.90
N ASP A 7 13.65 18.31 -18.44
CA ASP A 7 12.88 18.25 -19.69
C ASP A 7 13.77 17.95 -20.93
N GLY A 8 15.10 18.09 -20.79
CA GLY A 8 16.09 17.79 -21.82
C GLY A 8 16.85 16.48 -21.58
N ASP A 9 17.84 16.21 -22.43
CA ASP A 9 18.58 14.95 -22.47
C ASP A 9 19.77 14.85 -21.50
N VAL A 10 20.03 15.89 -20.69
CA VAL A 10 21.13 15.94 -19.71
C VAL A 10 21.09 14.76 -18.73
N LEU A 11 19.88 14.33 -18.37
CA LEU A 11 19.65 13.16 -17.51
C LEU A 11 19.21 11.92 -18.31
N GLN A 12 19.35 11.93 -19.64
CA GLN A 12 18.94 10.85 -20.53
C GLN A 12 17.46 10.45 -20.37
N ASN A 13 16.58 11.42 -20.12
CA ASN A 13 15.16 11.23 -19.80
C ASN A 13 14.92 10.38 -18.53
N LYS A 14 15.89 10.31 -17.63
CA LYS A 14 15.78 9.60 -16.36
C LYS A 14 15.49 10.57 -15.24
N ARG A 15 14.76 10.07 -14.25
CA ARG A 15 14.68 10.68 -12.93
C ARG A 15 15.79 10.11 -12.08
N ILE A 16 16.45 10.94 -11.27
CA ILE A 16 17.53 10.48 -10.38
C ILE A 16 17.22 10.85 -8.94
N TRP A 17 17.57 9.97 -8.02
CA TRP A 17 17.50 10.27 -6.59
C TRP A 17 18.66 11.16 -6.17
N LEU A 18 18.35 12.23 -5.43
CA LEU A 18 19.34 13.02 -4.71
C LEU A 18 19.54 12.38 -3.33
N ARG A 19 20.66 11.68 -3.16
CA ARG A 19 21.10 11.08 -1.90
C ARG A 19 21.35 12.13 -0.81
N PRO A 20 20.78 11.97 0.41
CA PRO A 20 21.09 12.81 1.57
C PRO A 20 22.59 12.84 1.89
N GLY A 21 23.08 14.00 2.35
CA GLY A 21 24.50 14.23 2.65
C GLY A 21 25.37 14.53 1.43
N LYS A 22 24.82 14.50 0.20
CA LYS A 22 25.59 14.69 -1.04
C LYS A 22 25.40 16.07 -1.66
N LYS A 23 26.44 16.50 -2.38
CA LYS A 23 26.52 17.76 -3.14
C LYS A 23 26.68 17.46 -4.63
N TYR A 24 25.81 18.03 -5.46
CA TYR A 24 25.77 17.84 -6.91
C TYR A 24 26.10 19.14 -7.62
N LEU A 25 27.07 19.11 -8.53
CA LEU A 25 27.52 20.29 -9.27
C LEU A 25 27.02 20.24 -10.72
N PHE A 26 26.35 21.29 -11.17
CA PHE A 26 25.87 21.44 -12.54
C PHE A 26 26.68 22.53 -13.24
N GLY A 27 27.11 22.26 -14.46
CA GLY A 27 27.87 23.22 -15.24
C GLY A 27 28.20 22.70 -16.64
N ARG A 28 28.94 23.50 -17.41
CA ARG A 28 29.33 23.12 -18.77
C ARG A 28 30.45 22.06 -18.82
N THR A 29 31.07 21.75 -17.69
CA THR A 29 32.17 20.77 -17.61
C THR A 29 31.85 19.76 -16.54
N ARG A 30 32.06 18.46 -16.83
CA ARG A 30 31.92 17.40 -15.84
C ARG A 30 33.04 17.51 -14.82
N LEU A 31 32.68 17.64 -13.53
CA LEU A 31 33.62 17.71 -12.41
C LEU A 31 33.05 16.84 -11.28
N GLY A 32 33.75 15.76 -10.91
CA GLY A 32 33.27 14.78 -9.94
C GLY A 32 31.91 14.19 -10.33
N THR A 33 31.02 14.07 -9.34
CA THR A 33 29.58 13.75 -9.46
C THR A 33 28.73 14.79 -10.19
N GLY A 34 29.37 15.74 -10.88
CA GLY A 34 28.68 16.80 -11.59
C GLY A 34 28.07 16.40 -12.93
N PHE A 35 27.06 17.17 -13.35
CA PHE A 35 26.38 17.01 -14.63
C PHE A 35 26.93 18.04 -15.63
N ALA A 36 27.40 17.54 -16.77
CA ALA A 36 27.85 18.38 -17.87
C ALA A 36 26.66 18.76 -18.76
N ILE A 37 26.48 20.06 -18.98
CA ILE A 37 25.41 20.59 -19.83
C ILE A 37 26.05 21.40 -20.95
N GLU A 38 25.91 20.93 -22.18
CA GLU A 38 26.49 21.57 -23.35
C GLU A 38 25.69 22.81 -23.78
N ASN A 39 25.81 23.90 -23.02
CA ASN A 39 25.23 25.18 -23.38
C ASN A 39 26.17 26.35 -23.07
N LYS A 40 26.34 27.27 -24.03
CA LYS A 40 27.23 28.44 -23.89
C LYS A 40 26.79 29.40 -22.78
N SER A 41 25.50 29.43 -22.47
CA SER A 41 24.92 30.24 -21.38
C SER A 41 25.26 29.70 -19.99
N ILE A 42 25.71 28.44 -19.90
CA ILE A 42 26.01 27.78 -18.64
C ILE A 42 27.51 27.93 -18.32
N SER A 43 27.81 28.45 -17.13
CA SER A 43 29.17 28.50 -16.57
C SER A 43 29.77 27.11 -16.37
N ARG A 44 31.11 26.99 -16.34
CA ARG A 44 31.82 25.73 -16.04
C ARG A 44 31.40 25.12 -14.70
N LYS A 45 31.20 25.97 -13.69
CA LYS A 45 30.52 25.69 -12.43
C LYS A 45 29.35 26.67 -12.36
N HIS A 46 28.12 26.18 -12.42
CA HIS A 46 26.94 27.04 -12.54
C HIS A 46 26.08 26.99 -11.29
N LEU A 47 25.69 25.78 -10.89
CA LEU A 47 24.76 25.57 -9.79
C LEU A 47 25.27 24.42 -8.93
N THR A 48 25.12 24.56 -7.63
CA THR A 48 25.21 23.42 -6.72
C THR A 48 23.84 23.12 -6.13
N ILE A 49 23.46 21.85 -6.13
CA ILE A 49 22.37 21.31 -5.32
C ILE A 49 22.99 20.51 -4.16
N SER A 50 22.67 20.85 -2.92
CA SER A 50 23.17 20.15 -1.74
C SER A 50 22.01 19.63 -0.91
N LEU A 51 22.11 18.36 -0.49
CA LEU A 51 21.11 17.74 0.37
C LEU A 51 21.73 17.48 1.74
N ALA A 52 21.12 18.01 2.79
CA ALA A 52 21.58 17.75 4.15
C ALA A 52 21.39 16.28 4.53
N GLU A 53 22.25 15.78 5.42
CA GLU A 53 22.03 14.49 6.08
C GLU A 53 20.68 14.49 6.80
N VAL A 54 20.05 13.32 6.85
CA VAL A 54 18.81 13.13 7.61
C VAL A 54 19.16 13.22 9.09
N LYS A 55 18.42 14.04 9.86
CA LYS A 55 18.70 14.19 11.29
C LYS A 55 18.33 12.89 12.02
N PRO A 56 19.14 12.43 12.98
CA PRO A 56 18.78 11.27 13.79
C PRO A 56 17.40 11.44 14.45
N GLY A 57 16.53 10.44 14.27
CA GLY A 57 15.13 10.45 14.70
C GLY A 57 14.12 10.83 13.61
N ASP A 58 14.53 11.55 12.56
CA ASP A 58 13.63 12.00 11.49
C ASP A 58 13.07 10.83 10.67
N GLY A 59 13.69 9.64 10.72
CA GLY A 59 13.12 8.41 10.17
C GLY A 59 11.77 8.00 10.78
N SER A 60 11.38 8.58 11.92
CA SER A 60 10.07 8.34 12.56
C SER A 60 9.04 9.45 12.32
N LEU A 61 9.46 10.58 11.71
CA LEU A 61 8.63 11.77 11.56
C LEU A 61 8.16 11.92 10.11
N VAL A 62 6.91 11.54 9.84
CA VAL A 62 6.36 11.48 8.45
C VAL A 62 6.27 12.83 7.73
N HIS A 63 6.43 13.94 8.44
CA HIS A 63 6.36 15.30 7.92
C HIS A 63 7.75 15.92 7.69
N THR A 64 8.83 15.29 8.15
CA THR A 64 10.19 15.80 7.94
C THR A 64 10.78 15.26 6.64
N ARG A 65 11.77 15.98 6.13
CA ARG A 65 12.58 15.61 4.96
C ARG A 65 13.95 16.28 5.07
N SER A 66 14.94 15.73 4.38
CA SER A 66 16.24 16.35 4.23
C SER A 66 16.13 17.75 3.64
N THR A 67 16.86 18.70 4.23
CA THR A 67 16.95 20.07 3.75
C THR A 67 17.65 20.10 2.39
N LEU A 68 16.98 20.69 1.41
CA LEU A 68 17.49 20.89 0.06
C LEU A 68 17.96 22.34 -0.11
N THR A 69 19.21 22.52 -0.51
CA THR A 69 19.82 23.85 -0.71
C THR A 69 20.30 23.98 -2.15
N ILE A 70 19.96 25.09 -2.78
CA ILE A 70 20.38 25.46 -4.13
C ILE A 70 21.27 26.69 -4.06
N GLU A 71 22.43 26.65 -4.71
CA GLU A 71 23.39 27.74 -4.72
C GLU A 71 23.92 28.03 -6.13
N ASP A 72 23.63 29.22 -6.65
CA ASP A 72 24.25 29.70 -7.89
C ASP A 72 25.73 30.05 -7.63
N GLN A 73 26.63 29.44 -8.41
CA GLN A 73 28.07 29.54 -8.24
C GLN A 73 28.64 30.80 -8.91
N ASN A 74 28.06 31.96 -8.60
CA ASN A 74 28.39 33.25 -9.23
C ASN A 74 28.38 33.17 -10.77
N SER A 75 27.34 32.55 -11.32
CA SER A 75 27.25 32.31 -12.76
C SER A 75 27.10 33.63 -13.54
N LYS A 76 27.44 33.61 -14.83
CA LYS A 76 27.42 34.83 -15.67
C LYS A 76 26.01 35.35 -15.91
N ILE A 77 25.08 34.44 -16.20
CA ILE A 77 23.68 34.77 -16.56
C ILE A 77 22.75 34.62 -15.36
N GLY A 78 23.11 33.77 -14.39
CA GLY A 78 22.29 33.47 -13.22
C GLY A 78 21.46 32.21 -13.39
N THR A 79 20.82 31.83 -12.30
CA THR A 79 19.88 30.72 -12.19
C THR A 79 18.53 31.28 -11.79
N LEU A 80 17.45 30.88 -12.48
CA LEU A 80 16.08 31.12 -12.03
C LEU A 80 15.62 29.91 -11.22
N LEU A 81 15.10 30.18 -10.03
CA LEU A 81 14.46 29.21 -9.13
C LEU A 81 13.01 29.64 -8.96
N ASP A 82 12.06 28.83 -9.44
CA ASP A 82 10.63 29.14 -9.42
C ASP A 82 10.28 30.51 -10.04
N GLY A 83 11.03 30.88 -11.08
CA GLY A 83 10.90 32.17 -11.76
C GLY A 83 11.69 33.32 -11.10
N GLU A 84 12.23 33.15 -9.90
CA GLU A 84 13.04 34.15 -9.20
C GLU A 84 14.54 34.00 -9.49
N GLN A 85 15.21 35.11 -9.79
CA GLN A 85 16.65 35.11 -10.07
C GLN A 85 17.47 35.02 -8.77
N ILE A 86 18.32 33.99 -8.67
CA ILE A 86 19.15 33.71 -7.49
C ILE A 86 20.66 33.82 -7.76
N ARG A 87 21.08 34.61 -8.76
CA ARG A 87 22.49 34.76 -9.17
C ARG A 87 23.40 35.09 -7.97
N GLY A 88 24.42 34.28 -7.75
CA GLY A 88 25.37 34.39 -6.63
C GLY A 88 24.75 34.16 -5.24
N GLN A 89 23.51 33.69 -5.16
CA GLN A 89 22.81 33.47 -3.90
C GLN A 89 22.63 31.97 -3.62
N SER A 90 22.44 31.67 -2.34
CA SER A 90 22.05 30.36 -1.84
C SER A 90 20.64 30.43 -1.25
N ARG A 91 19.82 29.40 -1.52
CA ARG A 91 18.42 29.30 -1.07
C ARG A 91 18.16 27.90 -0.53
N ILE A 92 17.54 27.84 0.65
CA ILE A 92 16.95 26.61 1.20
C ILE A 92 15.53 26.48 0.66
N LEU A 93 15.24 25.35 0.04
CA LEU A 93 13.93 25.05 -0.54
C LEU A 93 12.97 24.56 0.54
N LYS A 94 11.71 25.00 0.45
CA LYS A 94 10.69 24.75 1.47
C LYS A 94 9.53 23.91 0.99
N ASP A 95 9.16 23.99 -0.28
CA ASP A 95 8.01 23.32 -0.86
C ASP A 95 8.39 21.93 -1.38
N ASP A 96 7.42 21.17 -1.88
CA ASP A 96 7.60 19.79 -2.33
C ASP A 96 8.09 19.69 -3.77
N GLU A 97 8.00 20.76 -4.54
CA GLU A 97 8.33 20.77 -5.96
C GLU A 97 8.90 22.14 -6.33
N HIS A 98 10.01 22.13 -7.07
CA HIS A 98 10.72 23.34 -7.48
C HIS A 98 11.22 23.22 -8.92
N GLN A 99 11.16 24.33 -9.65
CA GLN A 99 11.66 24.45 -11.02
C GLN A 99 12.93 25.28 -11.08
N ILE A 100 13.91 24.81 -11.85
CA ILE A 100 15.22 25.47 -11.96
C ILE A 100 15.55 25.65 -13.44
N LYS A 101 15.93 26.88 -13.80
CA LYS A 101 16.43 27.22 -15.14
C LYS A 101 17.85 27.79 -15.05
N LEU A 102 18.78 27.17 -15.77
CA LEU A 102 20.20 27.55 -15.76
C LEU A 102 20.52 28.49 -16.93
N GLY A 103 20.88 29.74 -16.66
CA GLY A 103 21.16 30.72 -17.70
C GLY A 103 20.02 30.86 -18.72
N SER A 104 20.34 30.76 -20.00
CA SER A 104 19.36 30.73 -21.10
C SER A 104 19.15 29.31 -21.65
N TYR A 105 19.43 28.28 -20.86
CA TYR A 105 19.14 26.90 -21.23
C TYR A 105 17.63 26.72 -21.42
N GLU A 106 17.23 26.07 -22.51
CA GLU A 106 15.82 25.99 -22.89
C GLU A 106 15.02 25.04 -22.00
N PHE A 107 15.67 24.00 -21.50
CA PHE A 107 15.05 22.98 -20.65
C PHE A 107 15.08 23.37 -19.17
N LEU A 108 14.03 22.98 -18.47
CA LEU A 108 13.92 23.14 -17.03
C LEU A 108 14.37 21.86 -16.32
N PHE A 109 14.92 22.04 -15.13
CA PHE A 109 15.06 20.99 -14.15
C PHE A 109 13.90 21.07 -13.17
N ARG A 110 13.39 19.91 -12.74
CA ARG A 110 12.36 19.83 -11.69
C ARG A 110 12.88 18.96 -10.56
N ILE A 111 12.82 19.48 -9.34
CA ILE A 111 13.12 18.70 -8.14
C ILE A 111 11.82 18.48 -7.40
N LYS A 112 11.53 17.22 -7.06
CA LYS A 112 10.30 16.85 -6.38
C LYS A 112 10.57 15.95 -5.18
N TRP A 113 9.85 16.21 -4.10
CA TRP A 113 9.78 15.34 -2.95
C TRP A 113 8.82 14.19 -3.24
N VAL A 114 9.37 12.98 -3.26
CA VAL A 114 8.62 11.73 -3.34
C VAL A 114 8.56 11.13 -1.93
N PRO A 115 7.41 11.20 -1.22
CA PRO A 115 7.31 10.64 0.11
C PRO A 115 7.44 9.12 0.06
N VAL A 116 8.23 8.55 0.98
CA VAL A 116 8.35 7.10 1.15
C VAL A 116 8.12 6.80 2.62
N VAL A 117 6.90 6.36 2.93
CA VAL A 117 6.48 6.01 4.29
C VAL A 117 6.08 4.54 4.32
N ILE A 118 6.78 3.76 5.12
CA ILE A 118 6.61 2.32 5.24
C ILE A 118 5.99 2.00 6.60
N SER A 119 4.81 1.39 6.58
CA SER A 119 4.11 0.94 7.78
C SER A 119 4.40 -0.54 8.03
N PHE A 120 4.72 -0.92 9.27
CA PHE A 120 5.12 -2.29 9.60
C PHE A 120 4.04 -3.05 10.38
N SER A 121 3.79 -4.29 9.96
CA SER A 121 2.93 -5.25 10.66
C SER A 121 3.78 -6.35 11.30
N PHE A 122 4.23 -6.11 12.53
CA PHE A 122 4.99 -7.11 13.29
C PHE A 122 4.09 -8.15 13.98
N PRO A 123 4.56 -9.39 14.16
CA PRO A 123 3.93 -10.34 15.07
C PRO A 123 3.87 -9.79 16.52
N SER A 124 2.88 -10.24 17.30
CA SER A 124 2.61 -9.71 18.64
C SER A 124 3.79 -9.78 19.61
N LYS A 125 4.71 -10.75 19.46
CA LYS A 125 5.92 -10.86 20.29
C LYS A 125 6.89 -9.71 20.01
N GLU A 126 7.08 -9.37 18.74
CA GLU A 126 7.99 -8.31 18.32
C GLU A 126 7.40 -6.94 18.59
N GLN A 127 6.09 -6.78 18.41
CA GLN A 127 5.38 -5.53 18.68
C GLN A 127 5.47 -5.09 20.15
N LYS A 128 5.70 -6.02 21.08
CA LYS A 128 5.87 -5.73 22.52
C LYS A 128 7.28 -5.24 22.88
N LYS A 129 8.24 -5.25 21.95
CA LYS A 129 9.57 -4.67 22.19
C LYS A 129 9.44 -3.15 22.41
N LYS A 130 10.38 -2.57 23.16
CA LYS A 130 10.39 -1.12 23.48
C LYS A 130 10.42 -0.24 22.23
N ASP A 131 11.23 -0.62 21.23
CA ASP A 131 11.20 -0.03 19.90
C ASP A 131 11.28 -1.16 18.85
N PRO A 132 10.14 -1.64 18.32
CA PRO A 132 10.12 -2.71 17.33
C PRO A 132 10.66 -2.28 15.97
N LEU A 133 10.76 -0.97 15.71
CA LEU A 133 11.22 -0.42 14.43
C LEU A 133 12.71 -0.12 14.40
N LEU A 134 13.42 -0.21 15.53
CA LEU A 134 14.81 0.23 15.65
C LEU A 134 15.73 -0.32 14.55
N THR A 135 15.71 -1.64 14.34
CA THR A 135 16.58 -2.33 13.36
C THR A 135 16.27 -1.93 11.93
N VAL A 136 14.99 -1.77 11.57
CA VAL A 136 14.63 -1.38 10.20
C VAL A 136 14.82 0.10 9.96
N ARG A 137 14.58 0.93 10.98
CA ARG A 137 14.80 2.37 10.93
C ARG A 137 16.27 2.71 10.71
N SER A 138 17.20 2.03 11.40
CA SER A 138 18.63 2.28 11.24
C SER A 138 19.16 1.99 9.83
N ARG A 139 18.47 1.15 9.05
CA ARG A 139 18.81 0.83 7.66
C ARG A 139 18.25 1.83 6.64
N LEU A 140 17.16 2.50 6.99
CA LEU A 140 16.34 3.28 6.04
C LEU A 140 16.39 4.79 6.29
N GLU A 141 16.67 5.20 7.52
CA GLU A 141 16.61 6.59 7.95
C GLU A 141 17.56 7.48 7.15
N ALA A 142 18.80 7.03 6.90
CA ALA A 142 19.76 7.77 6.09
C ALA A 142 19.32 7.97 4.63
N LEU A 143 18.36 7.16 4.15
CA LEU A 143 17.77 7.27 2.81
C LEU A 143 16.60 8.25 2.76
N ASP A 144 16.26 8.87 3.90
CA ASP A 144 15.09 9.73 4.09
C ASP A 144 13.75 9.01 3.87
N VAL A 145 13.74 7.70 4.22
CA VAL A 145 12.56 6.83 4.25
C VAL A 145 11.99 6.80 5.66
N LYS A 146 10.67 6.94 5.77
CA LYS A 146 9.97 7.02 7.06
C LYS A 146 9.44 5.65 7.44
N THR A 147 9.71 5.22 8.67
CA THR A 147 9.24 3.95 9.22
C THR A 147 8.23 4.20 10.33
N VAL A 148 7.03 3.63 10.23
CA VAL A 148 5.95 3.82 11.21
C VAL A 148 5.26 2.51 11.56
N LEU A 149 4.67 2.44 12.76
CA LEU A 149 3.79 1.34 13.14
C LEU A 149 2.35 1.55 12.65
N PRO A 150 1.68 2.70 12.86
CA PRO A 150 0.32 2.86 12.36
C PRO A 150 0.28 2.88 10.84
N TYR A 151 -0.86 2.50 10.27
CA TYR A 151 -1.19 2.89 8.90
C TYR A 151 -1.65 4.34 8.95
N ILE A 152 -1.07 5.21 8.13
CA ILE A 152 -1.40 6.63 8.10
C ILE A 152 -2.01 6.92 6.73
N ILE A 153 -3.30 7.23 6.71
CA ILE A 153 -4.04 7.57 5.50
C ILE A 153 -3.30 8.72 4.77
N ASP A 154 -3.25 8.63 3.44
CA ASP A 154 -2.56 9.56 2.54
C ASP A 154 -1.04 9.71 2.70
N LYS A 155 -0.43 9.04 3.69
CA LYS A 155 1.02 9.09 3.92
C LYS A 155 1.69 7.76 3.67
N THR A 156 1.11 6.66 4.15
CA THR A 156 1.67 5.32 3.94
C THR A 156 1.72 4.98 2.45
N THR A 157 2.89 4.54 2.01
CA THR A 157 3.17 4.14 0.62
C THR A 157 3.23 2.63 0.47
N HIS A 158 3.81 1.96 1.46
CA HIS A 158 4.01 0.52 1.50
C HIS A 158 3.67 -0.01 2.89
N VAL A 159 3.12 -1.22 2.95
CA VAL A 159 2.95 -1.98 4.17
C VAL A 159 3.85 -3.20 4.13
N VAL A 160 4.77 -3.30 5.10
CA VAL A 160 5.58 -4.50 5.31
C VAL A 160 4.80 -5.48 6.18
N ALA A 161 4.55 -6.68 5.67
CA ALA A 161 3.83 -7.74 6.38
C ALA A 161 4.30 -9.13 5.92
N ASN A 162 4.14 -10.14 6.79
CA ASN A 162 4.44 -11.54 6.45
C ASN A 162 3.24 -12.29 5.87
N LYS A 163 2.08 -11.64 5.75
CA LYS A 163 0.82 -12.22 5.27
C LYS A 163 0.09 -11.19 4.40
N ARG A 164 -0.63 -11.66 3.40
CA ARG A 164 -1.44 -10.82 2.49
C ARG A 164 -2.68 -10.24 3.18
N ASN A 165 -3.40 -11.04 3.97
CA ASN A 165 -4.61 -10.59 4.68
C ASN A 165 -4.30 -10.12 6.11
N THR A 166 -3.78 -8.91 6.24
CA THR A 166 -3.64 -8.22 7.54
C THR A 166 -4.46 -6.95 7.55
N ALA A 167 -4.87 -6.44 8.71
CA ALA A 167 -5.62 -5.19 8.82
C ALA A 167 -4.95 -4.02 8.07
N LYS A 168 -3.63 -3.85 8.20
CA LYS A 168 -2.88 -2.81 7.47
C LYS A 168 -2.71 -3.15 5.99
N GLY A 169 -2.57 -4.42 5.63
CA GLY A 169 -2.56 -4.87 4.24
C GLY A 169 -3.87 -4.54 3.51
N LEU A 170 -5.02 -4.82 4.15
CA LEU A 170 -6.33 -4.45 3.61
C LEU A 170 -6.46 -2.93 3.45
N GLN A 171 -6.01 -2.15 4.44
CA GLN A 171 -5.96 -0.68 4.32
C GLN A 171 -5.08 -0.24 3.14
N ALA A 172 -3.92 -0.87 2.93
CA ALA A 172 -3.05 -0.57 1.81
C ALA A 172 -3.76 -0.81 0.47
N LEU A 173 -4.38 -1.98 0.30
CA LEU A 173 -5.09 -2.32 -0.94
C LEU A 173 -6.21 -1.33 -1.25
N ILE A 174 -7.02 -1.00 -0.25
CA ILE A 174 -8.15 -0.05 -0.38
C ILE A 174 -7.67 1.33 -0.80
N ASN A 175 -6.54 1.79 -0.25
CA ASN A 175 -5.99 3.11 -0.53
C ASN A 175 -5.00 3.11 -1.72
N ALA A 176 -5.04 2.08 -2.57
CA ALA A 176 -4.12 1.93 -3.71
C ALA A 176 -2.64 2.04 -3.30
N ARG A 177 -2.23 1.24 -2.32
CA ARG A 177 -0.86 1.12 -1.80
C ARG A 177 -0.37 -0.32 -1.84
N CYS A 178 0.93 -0.49 -1.75
CA CYS A 178 1.57 -1.79 -1.92
C CYS A 178 1.68 -2.57 -0.60
N ILE A 179 1.58 -3.90 -0.68
CA ILE A 179 1.96 -4.82 0.39
C ILE A 179 3.27 -5.49 -0.03
N VAL A 180 4.26 -5.50 0.85
CA VAL A 180 5.57 -6.09 0.61
C VAL A 180 6.06 -6.87 1.83
N THR A 181 7.07 -7.71 1.63
CA THR A 181 7.83 -8.37 2.70
C THR A 181 9.06 -7.55 3.09
N GLU A 182 9.78 -7.99 4.12
CA GLU A 182 11.04 -7.36 4.53
C GLU A 182 12.12 -7.39 3.43
N SER A 183 12.07 -8.36 2.51
CA SER A 183 13.03 -8.45 1.39
C SER A 183 12.96 -7.26 0.41
N PHE A 184 11.82 -6.55 0.36
CA PHE A 184 11.72 -5.26 -0.34
C PHE A 184 12.67 -4.20 0.26
N ILE A 185 12.84 -4.23 1.59
CA ILE A 185 13.76 -3.34 2.30
C ILE A 185 15.21 -3.65 1.92
N ASP A 186 15.55 -4.93 1.83
CA ASP A 186 16.87 -5.37 1.38
C ASP A 186 17.16 -4.88 -0.04
N ALA A 187 16.19 -5.02 -0.95
CA ALA A 187 16.30 -4.53 -2.32
C ALA A 187 16.42 -3.00 -2.40
N LEU A 188 15.62 -2.26 -1.61
CA LEU A 188 15.69 -0.80 -1.57
C LEU A 188 17.04 -0.30 -1.04
N VAL A 189 17.55 -0.92 0.03
CA VAL A 189 18.87 -0.58 0.59
C VAL A 189 19.97 -0.90 -0.41
N ALA A 190 19.91 -2.05 -1.09
CA ALA A 190 20.87 -2.41 -2.13
C ALA A 190 20.86 -1.41 -3.29
N ALA A 191 19.67 -1.02 -3.78
CA ALA A 191 19.52 -0.05 -4.86
C ALA A 191 20.01 1.35 -4.48
N ALA A 192 19.90 1.72 -3.21
CA ALA A 192 20.33 3.01 -2.67
C ALA A 192 21.80 3.04 -2.21
N SER A 193 22.49 1.90 -2.17
CA SER A 193 23.88 1.82 -1.74
C SER A 193 24.83 2.20 -2.89
N PRO A 194 25.99 2.84 -2.60
CA PRO A 194 27.02 3.06 -3.61
C PRO A 194 27.49 1.73 -4.23
N GLN A 195 27.72 1.71 -5.53
CA GLN A 195 28.26 0.53 -6.22
C GLN A 195 29.67 0.14 -5.75
N ASP A 196 30.51 1.15 -5.49
CA ASP A 196 31.82 1.01 -4.86
C ASP A 196 31.84 1.78 -3.53
N PRO A 197 31.91 1.08 -2.38
CA PRO A 197 31.98 1.72 -1.06
C PRO A 197 33.27 2.49 -0.79
N ASP A 198 34.37 2.17 -1.48
CA ASP A 198 35.67 2.80 -1.29
C ASP A 198 35.84 4.08 -2.13
N ASP A 199 34.98 4.26 -3.15
CA ASP A 199 34.89 5.49 -3.94
C ASP A 199 33.78 6.42 -3.44
N SER A 200 34.19 7.55 -2.84
CA SER A 200 33.26 8.57 -2.35
C SER A 200 32.37 9.19 -3.43
N GLU A 201 32.78 9.13 -4.70
CA GLU A 201 31.98 9.64 -5.83
C GLU A 201 31.07 8.57 -6.43
N SER A 202 31.21 7.30 -6.03
CA SER A 202 30.40 6.19 -6.55
C SER A 202 28.91 6.46 -6.37
N GLN A 203 28.18 6.28 -7.46
CA GLN A 203 26.73 6.43 -7.51
C GLN A 203 26.05 5.12 -7.10
N SER A 204 24.88 5.25 -6.48
CA SER A 204 23.94 4.14 -6.31
C SER A 204 23.10 3.92 -7.58
N LEU A 205 22.39 2.80 -7.65
CA LEU A 205 21.48 2.52 -8.77
C LEU A 205 20.34 3.54 -8.85
N LEU A 206 19.80 3.98 -7.70
CA LEU A 206 18.77 5.01 -7.64
C LEU A 206 19.27 6.40 -8.06
N GLU A 207 20.56 6.70 -7.89
CA GLU A 207 21.18 7.93 -8.41
C GLU A 207 21.43 7.89 -9.93
N PHE A 208 21.47 6.69 -10.53
CA PHE A 208 21.65 6.51 -11.96
C PHE A 208 20.32 6.57 -12.73
N ASP A 209 19.33 5.84 -12.23
CA ASP A 209 17.97 5.79 -12.79
C ASP A 209 17.00 5.37 -11.68
N PHE A 210 16.29 6.34 -11.11
CA PHE A 210 15.39 6.13 -10.00
C PHE A 210 14.25 5.17 -10.36
N ASP A 211 13.66 5.33 -11.54
CA ASP A 211 12.47 4.59 -11.94
C ASP A 211 12.80 3.16 -12.34
N ALA A 212 13.89 2.96 -13.08
CA ALA A 212 14.30 1.63 -13.51
C ALA A 212 14.84 0.77 -12.35
N ASN A 213 15.35 1.40 -11.29
CA ASN A 213 15.97 0.71 -10.16
C ASN A 213 15.15 0.78 -8.87
N TRP A 214 13.98 1.42 -8.88
CA TRP A 214 13.04 1.32 -7.76
C TRP A 214 12.55 -0.13 -7.67
N PRO A 215 12.63 -0.80 -6.51
CA PRO A 215 12.21 -2.19 -6.40
C PRO A 215 10.73 -2.35 -6.75
N ASP A 216 10.42 -3.30 -7.63
CA ASP A 216 9.04 -3.62 -7.99
C ASP A 216 8.34 -4.31 -6.81
N ALA A 217 7.46 -3.57 -6.15
CA ALA A 217 6.74 -4.05 -4.96
C ALA A 217 5.99 -5.38 -5.19
N LEU A 218 5.49 -5.65 -6.40
CA LEU A 218 4.77 -6.88 -6.70
C LEU A 218 5.66 -8.13 -6.66
N GLN A 219 6.97 -7.98 -6.86
CA GLN A 219 7.94 -9.08 -6.73
C GLN A 219 8.24 -9.43 -5.27
N TYR A 220 7.89 -8.55 -4.34
CA TYR A 220 8.14 -8.71 -2.91
C TYR A 220 6.84 -8.93 -2.12
N LEU A 221 5.74 -9.27 -2.78
CA LEU A 221 4.47 -9.61 -2.15
C LEU A 221 4.64 -10.85 -1.24
N PRO A 222 4.04 -10.90 -0.03
CA PRO A 222 4.07 -12.10 0.79
C PRO A 222 3.48 -13.31 0.05
N ASP A 223 3.85 -14.53 0.41
CA ASP A 223 3.24 -15.72 -0.18
C ASP A 223 1.75 -15.86 0.19
N PRO A 224 0.94 -16.54 -0.65
CA PRO A 224 -0.45 -16.82 -0.31
C PRO A 224 -0.56 -17.59 1.01
N GLY A 225 -1.47 -17.15 1.88
CA GLY A 225 -1.71 -17.79 3.17
C GLY A 225 -2.90 -18.75 3.16
N LYS A 226 -3.74 -18.64 4.18
CA LYS A 226 -5.04 -19.35 4.28
C LYS A 226 -6.15 -18.58 3.55
N GLU A 227 -5.87 -18.19 2.31
CA GLU A 227 -6.79 -17.44 1.48
C GLU A 227 -7.82 -18.41 0.86
N PRO A 228 -9.14 -18.13 0.94
CA PRO A 228 -10.14 -18.98 0.31
C PRO A 228 -9.94 -19.07 -1.21
N PHE A 229 -9.55 -17.96 -1.83
CA PHE A 229 -9.27 -17.84 -3.26
C PHE A 229 -7.93 -17.11 -3.46
N PRO A 230 -6.79 -17.84 -3.46
CA PRO A 230 -5.49 -17.24 -3.70
C PRO A 230 -5.44 -16.56 -5.07
N ARG A 231 -5.27 -15.23 -5.09
CA ARG A 231 -5.16 -14.46 -6.33
C ARG A 231 -3.69 -14.31 -6.78
N PRO A 232 -3.43 -14.25 -8.10
CA PRO A 232 -2.13 -13.88 -8.63
C PRO A 232 -1.67 -12.49 -8.16
N SER A 233 -0.36 -12.24 -8.21
CA SER A 233 0.25 -11.00 -7.68
C SER A 233 -0.30 -9.73 -8.34
N PHE A 234 -0.65 -9.75 -9.63
CA PHE A 234 -1.16 -8.56 -10.32
C PHE A 234 -2.47 -8.01 -9.72
N TYR A 235 -3.27 -8.83 -9.04
CA TYR A 235 -4.45 -8.34 -8.30
C TYR A 235 -4.06 -7.43 -7.12
N PHE A 236 -2.83 -7.52 -6.61
CA PHE A 236 -2.35 -6.70 -5.49
C PHE A 236 -1.75 -5.37 -5.94
N ALA A 237 -1.75 -5.09 -7.25
CA ALA A 237 -1.34 -3.78 -7.76
C ALA A 237 -2.22 -2.67 -7.14
N PRO A 238 -1.66 -1.46 -6.94
CA PRO A 238 -2.43 -0.28 -6.58
C PRO A 238 -3.61 -0.06 -7.51
N ASP A 239 -4.81 0.07 -6.94
CA ASP A 239 -6.04 0.32 -7.68
C ASP A 239 -6.87 1.41 -6.96
N PRO A 240 -6.92 2.64 -7.51
CA PRO A 240 -7.68 3.75 -6.93
C PRO A 240 -9.19 3.49 -6.81
N HIS A 241 -9.75 2.55 -7.57
CA HIS A 241 -11.18 2.25 -7.56
C HIS A 241 -11.65 1.57 -6.26
N ARG A 242 -10.73 1.06 -5.44
CA ARG A 242 -11.03 0.37 -4.17
C ARG A 242 -11.35 1.32 -3.00
N THR A 243 -11.09 2.62 -3.16
CA THR A 243 -11.19 3.62 -2.07
C THR A 243 -12.61 3.76 -1.50
N LYS A 244 -13.63 3.32 -2.25
CA LYS A 244 -15.04 3.38 -1.84
C LYS A 244 -15.72 2.01 -1.87
N ILE A 245 -14.94 0.94 -1.83
CA ILE A 245 -15.47 -0.43 -2.03
C ILE A 245 -16.58 -0.81 -1.03
N PHE A 246 -16.59 -0.25 0.17
CA PHE A 246 -17.58 -0.54 1.21
C PHE A 246 -18.62 0.56 1.38
N GLU A 247 -18.71 1.52 0.46
CA GLU A 247 -19.78 2.53 0.48
C GLU A 247 -21.16 1.84 0.50
N GLY A 248 -22.04 2.27 1.39
CA GLY A 248 -23.36 1.66 1.60
C GLY A 248 -23.38 0.39 2.47
N TYR A 249 -22.22 -0.15 2.89
CA TYR A 249 -22.16 -1.34 3.75
C TYR A 249 -22.00 -0.98 5.24
N ILE A 250 -22.69 -1.76 6.08
CA ILE A 250 -22.57 -1.69 7.54
C ILE A 250 -22.17 -3.06 8.07
N PHE A 251 -20.96 -3.18 8.60
CA PHE A 251 -20.45 -4.41 9.19
C PHE A 251 -20.75 -4.43 10.69
N VAL A 252 -21.50 -5.43 11.14
CA VAL A 252 -21.79 -5.66 12.56
C VAL A 252 -20.84 -6.72 13.09
N PHE A 253 -20.20 -6.39 14.20
CA PHE A 253 -19.28 -7.25 14.93
C PHE A 253 -19.87 -7.60 16.29
N CYS A 254 -19.58 -8.81 16.75
CA CYS A 254 -19.88 -9.24 18.12
C CYS A 254 -18.62 -9.56 18.94
N ASP A 255 -17.44 -9.44 18.32
CA ASP A 255 -16.14 -9.60 18.95
C ASP A 255 -15.34 -8.29 18.86
N GLN A 256 -14.86 -7.79 20.01
CA GLN A 256 -14.14 -6.52 20.10
C GLN A 256 -12.79 -6.58 19.38
N ALA A 257 -12.07 -7.70 19.47
CA ALA A 257 -10.75 -7.82 18.85
C ALA A 257 -10.84 -7.83 17.31
N GLN A 258 -11.84 -8.50 16.74
CA GLN A 258 -12.12 -8.44 15.31
C GLN A 258 -12.57 -7.04 14.88
N PHE A 259 -13.46 -6.39 15.65
CA PHE A 259 -13.89 -5.02 15.38
C PHE A 259 -12.70 -4.07 15.32
N ASP A 260 -11.84 -4.05 16.34
CA ASP A 260 -10.67 -3.16 16.40
C ASP A 260 -9.70 -3.40 15.23
N ASN A 261 -9.59 -4.65 14.76
CA ASN A 261 -8.74 -5.01 13.64
C ASN A 261 -9.33 -4.65 12.27
N LEU A 262 -10.65 -4.78 12.08
CA LEU A 262 -11.29 -4.64 10.77
C LEU A 262 -12.03 -3.32 10.57
N GLN A 263 -12.33 -2.59 11.64
CA GLN A 263 -12.92 -1.25 11.55
C GLN A 263 -12.05 -0.31 10.69
N PRO A 264 -10.71 -0.25 10.84
CA PRO A 264 -9.89 0.64 10.02
C PRO A 264 -9.99 0.40 8.50
N PRO A 265 -9.79 -0.83 7.97
CA PRO A 265 -9.97 -1.07 6.53
C PRO A 265 -11.42 -0.83 6.08
N ILE A 266 -12.43 -1.18 6.89
CA ILE A 266 -13.84 -0.94 6.52
C ILE A 266 -14.11 0.55 6.32
N VAL A 267 -13.69 1.38 7.27
CA VAL A 267 -13.89 2.84 7.20
C VAL A 267 -13.07 3.47 6.08
N ASN A 268 -11.84 3.00 5.84
CA ASN A 268 -11.05 3.45 4.69
C ASN A 268 -11.73 3.16 3.36
N GLY A 269 -12.54 2.10 3.27
CA GLY A 269 -13.32 1.76 2.08
C GLY A 269 -14.68 2.46 2.00
N GLY A 270 -15.00 3.41 2.90
CA GLY A 270 -16.27 4.12 2.91
C GLY A 270 -17.42 3.40 3.64
N GLY A 271 -17.15 2.25 4.26
CA GLY A 271 -18.15 1.50 5.03
C GLY A 271 -18.27 1.94 6.48
N LYS A 272 -19.27 1.40 7.18
CA LYS A 272 -19.46 1.57 8.62
C LYS A 272 -19.17 0.27 9.33
N ALA A 273 -18.52 0.33 10.49
CA ALA A 273 -18.39 -0.80 11.39
C ALA A 273 -19.09 -0.49 12.71
N LEU A 274 -19.91 -1.41 13.20
CA LEU A 274 -20.61 -1.33 14.46
C LEU A 274 -20.29 -2.54 15.32
N ILE A 275 -20.29 -2.37 16.64
CA ILE A 275 -20.09 -3.46 17.57
C ILE A 275 -21.31 -3.64 18.47
N TYR A 276 -21.80 -4.87 18.53
CA TYR A 276 -22.78 -5.31 19.51
C TYR A 276 -22.06 -6.12 20.59
N ARG A 277 -22.18 -5.69 21.85
CA ARG A 277 -21.53 -6.37 22.98
C ARG A 277 -22.40 -7.53 23.44
N LEU A 278 -21.91 -8.76 23.24
CA LEU A 278 -22.60 -9.96 23.70
C LEU A 278 -22.51 -10.09 25.23
N GLU A 279 -23.66 -10.40 25.84
CA GLU A 279 -23.73 -10.92 27.20
C GLU A 279 -23.91 -12.43 27.12
N VAL A 280 -22.85 -13.17 27.47
CA VAL A 280 -22.82 -14.63 27.40
C VAL A 280 -23.98 -15.25 28.19
N GLY A 281 -24.74 -16.13 27.52
CA GLY A 281 -25.90 -16.82 28.10
C GLY A 281 -27.15 -15.96 28.28
N LYS A 282 -27.12 -14.68 27.89
CA LYS A 282 -28.27 -13.76 27.98
C LYS A 282 -28.69 -13.19 26.63
N THR A 283 -27.71 -12.82 25.79
CA THR A 283 -28.01 -12.28 24.47
C THR A 283 -28.68 -13.34 23.61
N THR A 284 -29.80 -12.97 23.00
CA THR A 284 -30.54 -13.81 22.05
C THR A 284 -30.26 -13.39 20.60
N ALA A 285 -30.54 -14.28 19.64
CA ALA A 285 -30.42 -13.94 18.23
C ALA A 285 -31.31 -12.74 17.86
N ALA A 286 -32.52 -12.67 18.41
CA ALA A 286 -33.47 -11.58 18.19
C ALA A 286 -32.90 -10.20 18.59
N ASP A 287 -32.08 -10.12 19.63
CA ASP A 287 -31.46 -8.87 20.06
C ASP A 287 -30.45 -8.36 19.03
N VAL A 288 -29.60 -9.25 18.51
CA VAL A 288 -28.59 -8.91 17.49
C VAL A 288 -29.26 -8.61 16.15
N VAL A 289 -30.29 -9.38 15.76
CA VAL A 289 -31.09 -9.13 14.56
C VAL A 289 -31.76 -7.76 14.64
N ARG A 290 -32.36 -7.40 15.78
CA ARG A 290 -32.97 -6.08 15.99
C ARG A 290 -31.93 -4.97 15.87
N PHE A 291 -30.74 -5.16 16.44
CA PHE A 291 -29.64 -4.21 16.30
C PHE A 291 -29.21 -4.04 14.84
N ALA A 292 -29.02 -5.14 14.11
CA ALA A 292 -28.69 -5.13 12.69
C ALA A 292 -29.76 -4.40 11.85
N LYS A 293 -31.04 -4.75 12.02
CA LYS A 293 -32.15 -4.09 11.31
C LYS A 293 -32.23 -2.60 11.60
N ASN A 294 -32.05 -2.20 12.86
CA ASN A 294 -32.02 -0.79 13.25
C ASN A 294 -30.83 -0.04 12.64
N ALA A 295 -29.67 -0.67 12.55
CA ALA A 295 -28.49 -0.10 11.91
C ALA A 295 -28.68 0.09 10.40
N ALA A 296 -29.40 -0.84 9.76
CA ALA A 296 -29.74 -0.78 8.34
C ALA A 296 -30.72 0.38 8.03
N GLY A 297 -31.63 0.69 8.96
CA GLY A 297 -32.77 1.58 8.72
C GLY A 297 -33.80 0.95 7.78
N GLU A 298 -34.92 1.65 7.55
CA GLU A 298 -36.04 1.15 6.72
C GLU A 298 -35.64 0.82 5.26
N LYS A 299 -34.50 1.34 4.78
CA LYS A 299 -34.00 1.13 3.41
C LYS A 299 -32.80 0.17 3.31
N GLY A 300 -32.15 -0.22 4.42
CA GLY A 300 -30.89 -0.96 4.40
C GLY A 300 -31.01 -2.48 4.42
N LEU A 301 -32.23 -3.01 4.35
CA LEU A 301 -32.51 -4.45 4.23
C LEU A 301 -32.77 -4.88 2.78
N GLY A 302 -32.37 -4.08 1.78
CA GLY A 302 -32.65 -4.24 0.34
C GLY A 302 -32.83 -5.69 -0.11
N GLU A 303 -33.93 -5.90 -0.84
CA GLU A 303 -34.72 -7.13 -1.00
C GLU A 303 -33.95 -8.33 -1.57
N PHE A 304 -34.28 -9.51 -1.05
CA PHE A 304 -33.95 -10.78 -1.67
C PHE A 304 -35.24 -11.51 -2.07
N GLU A 305 -35.39 -11.72 -3.37
CA GLU A 305 -36.09 -12.85 -4.04
C GLU A 305 -35.95 -12.73 -5.58
N ASP A 306 -35.48 -11.60 -6.14
CA ASP A 306 -35.46 -11.37 -7.61
C ASP A 306 -34.18 -10.72 -8.20
N LYS A 307 -32.98 -11.23 -7.82
CA LYS A 307 -31.65 -11.03 -8.47
C LYS A 307 -30.82 -9.76 -8.14
N SER A 308 -30.21 -9.81 -6.95
CA SER A 308 -28.85 -9.36 -6.52
C SER A 308 -28.46 -7.87 -6.33
N GLU A 309 -28.00 -7.59 -5.09
CA GLU A 309 -26.99 -6.62 -4.57
C GLU A 309 -27.32 -5.09 -4.58
N GLY A 310 -26.85 -4.23 -3.66
CA GLY A 310 -25.63 -4.34 -2.85
C GLY A 310 -25.34 -3.17 -1.89
N GLU A 311 -26.27 -2.83 -1.00
CA GLU A 311 -25.97 -1.98 0.17
C GLU A 311 -26.76 -2.50 1.38
N GLY A 312 -26.14 -2.61 2.56
CA GLY A 312 -26.83 -3.15 3.74
C GLY A 312 -25.92 -3.71 4.82
N VAL A 313 -26.53 -4.44 5.73
CA VAL A 313 -25.84 -4.95 6.92
C VAL A 313 -25.16 -6.28 6.64
N VAL A 314 -23.94 -6.46 7.16
CA VAL A 314 -23.15 -7.68 7.07
C VAL A 314 -22.72 -8.10 8.46
N LEU A 315 -23.07 -9.31 8.87
CA LEU A 315 -22.64 -9.87 10.15
C LEU A 315 -21.28 -10.57 9.99
N VAL A 316 -20.30 -10.15 10.77
CA VAL A 316 -18.99 -10.80 10.83
C VAL A 316 -19.00 -11.92 11.86
N ARG A 317 -18.52 -13.10 11.46
CA ARG A 317 -18.46 -14.30 12.29
C ARG A 317 -17.60 -14.07 13.53
N PHE A 318 -18.22 -14.25 14.69
CA PHE A 318 -17.57 -14.22 15.99
C PHE A 318 -17.39 -15.64 16.56
N ARG A 319 -16.53 -15.76 17.57
CA ARG A 319 -16.34 -16.99 18.34
C ARG A 319 -16.23 -16.64 19.81
N ALA A 320 -16.74 -17.49 20.69
CA ALA A 320 -16.49 -17.41 22.12
C ALA A 320 -15.39 -18.39 22.53
N LYS A 321 -14.77 -18.13 23.69
CA LYS A 321 -13.84 -19.08 24.31
C LYS A 321 -14.61 -20.16 25.05
N ASP A 322 -13.98 -21.31 25.26
CA ASP A 322 -14.49 -22.35 26.16
C ASP A 322 -14.91 -21.78 27.52
N PRO A 323 -16.04 -22.23 28.10
CA PRO A 323 -16.94 -23.30 27.62
C PRO A 323 -18.08 -22.84 26.69
N TYR A 324 -18.04 -21.59 26.17
CA TYR A 324 -19.17 -20.97 25.48
C TYR A 324 -19.10 -21.05 23.95
N GLU A 325 -18.18 -21.84 23.40
CA GLU A 325 -17.97 -21.96 21.95
C GLU A 325 -19.24 -22.43 21.24
N THR A 326 -19.87 -23.50 21.73
CA THR A 326 -21.12 -24.05 21.16
C THR A 326 -22.24 -23.01 21.15
N TRP A 327 -22.42 -22.29 22.26
CA TRP A 327 -23.43 -21.23 22.36
C TRP A 327 -23.22 -20.12 21.33
N ALA A 328 -21.97 -19.71 21.09
CA ALA A 328 -21.67 -18.68 20.09
C ALA A 328 -21.93 -19.15 18.66
N ILE A 329 -21.66 -20.42 18.36
CA ILE A 329 -21.95 -21.04 17.05
C ILE A 329 -23.46 -21.10 16.83
N GLU A 330 -24.21 -21.60 17.80
CA GLU A 330 -25.69 -21.68 17.74
C GLU A 330 -26.30 -20.30 17.56
N LEU A 331 -25.89 -19.32 18.38
CA LEU A 331 -26.32 -17.93 18.26
C LEU A 331 -26.03 -17.36 16.86
N GLY A 332 -24.83 -17.59 16.34
CA GLY A 332 -24.45 -17.13 14.99
C GLY A 332 -25.32 -17.74 13.89
N ASN A 333 -25.66 -19.04 14.00
CA ASN A 333 -26.53 -19.74 13.05
C ASN A 333 -27.97 -19.23 13.12
N GLU A 334 -28.52 -19.03 14.32
CA GLU A 334 -29.86 -18.48 14.51
C GLU A 334 -29.99 -17.07 13.93
N ILE A 335 -28.96 -16.22 14.12
CA ILE A 335 -28.94 -14.87 13.54
C ILE A 335 -28.87 -14.95 12.01
N ALA A 336 -28.03 -15.83 11.47
CA ALA A 336 -27.90 -16.03 10.03
C ALA A 336 -29.23 -16.46 9.39
N GLN A 337 -29.93 -17.42 10.01
CA GLN A 337 -31.26 -17.86 9.58
C GLN A 337 -32.30 -16.73 9.67
N SER A 338 -32.29 -15.97 10.77
CA SER A 338 -33.24 -14.88 10.98
C SER A 338 -33.06 -13.68 10.03
N LEU A 339 -31.85 -13.51 9.48
CA LEU A 339 -31.52 -12.48 8.50
C LEU A 339 -31.52 -13.00 7.06
N ASP A 340 -31.73 -14.30 6.86
CA ASP A 340 -31.46 -15.02 5.60
C ASP A 340 -30.13 -14.60 4.96
N GLN A 341 -29.07 -14.57 5.78
CA GLN A 341 -27.78 -14.06 5.37
C GLN A 341 -26.64 -14.84 6.02
N ARG A 342 -25.68 -15.26 5.20
CA ARG A 342 -24.47 -15.92 5.67
C ARG A 342 -23.58 -14.95 6.46
N VAL A 343 -23.07 -15.40 7.60
CA VAL A 343 -21.99 -14.71 8.34
C VAL A 343 -20.65 -14.84 7.60
N ILE A 344 -19.89 -13.75 7.52
CA ILE A 344 -18.61 -13.75 6.81
C ILE A 344 -17.41 -13.92 7.76
N GLU A 345 -16.34 -14.50 7.25
CA GLU A 345 -15.04 -14.53 7.92
C GLU A 345 -14.14 -13.37 7.50
N GLN A 346 -13.16 -13.03 8.36
CA GLN A 346 -12.11 -12.06 8.04
C GLN A 346 -11.35 -12.39 6.75
N SER A 347 -11.21 -13.69 6.44
CA SER A 347 -10.51 -14.19 5.26
C SER A 347 -11.14 -13.70 3.95
N GLU A 348 -12.44 -13.40 3.96
CA GLU A 348 -13.25 -13.08 2.78
C GLU A 348 -13.12 -11.62 2.33
N PHE A 349 -12.74 -10.71 3.24
CA PHE A 349 -12.50 -9.31 2.90
C PHE A 349 -11.42 -9.14 1.82
N LEU A 350 -10.38 -9.99 1.85
CA LEU A 350 -9.28 -9.88 0.89
C LEU A 350 -9.78 -10.07 -0.54
N ASP A 351 -10.53 -11.14 -0.81
CA ASP A 351 -10.99 -11.43 -2.17
C ASP A 351 -11.96 -10.36 -2.68
N ALA A 352 -12.88 -9.91 -1.81
CA ALA A 352 -13.78 -8.80 -2.11
C ALA A 352 -13.00 -7.53 -2.52
N ILE A 353 -11.95 -7.18 -1.76
CA ILE A 353 -11.11 -6.01 -2.05
C ILE A 353 -10.31 -6.17 -3.35
N LEU A 354 -9.69 -7.33 -3.56
CA LEU A 354 -8.89 -7.58 -4.76
C LEU A 354 -9.72 -7.55 -6.03
N THR A 355 -10.96 -8.06 -5.98
CA THR A 355 -11.90 -8.09 -7.10
C THR A 355 -12.79 -6.85 -7.19
N ASN A 356 -12.63 -5.90 -6.27
CA ASN A 356 -13.47 -4.71 -6.11
C ASN A 356 -14.98 -5.04 -6.11
N ASN A 357 -15.35 -6.16 -5.47
CA ASN A 357 -16.71 -6.65 -5.41
C ASN A 357 -17.11 -6.91 -3.93
N PRO A 358 -17.63 -5.89 -3.21
CA PRO A 358 -18.02 -6.01 -1.80
C PRO A 358 -19.21 -6.93 -1.60
N ALA A 359 -19.97 -7.19 -2.65
CA ALA A 359 -21.27 -7.79 -2.54
C ALA A 359 -21.18 -9.32 -2.40
N THR A 360 -20.01 -9.88 -2.75
CA THR A 360 -19.55 -11.20 -2.28
C THR A 360 -19.60 -11.39 -0.75
N LEU A 361 -19.59 -10.31 0.03
CA LEU A 361 -19.67 -10.32 1.49
C LEU A 361 -21.11 -10.33 2.02
N ARG A 362 -22.12 -10.19 1.16
CA ARG A 362 -23.55 -10.23 1.52
C ARG A 362 -24.26 -11.26 0.64
N LYS A 363 -24.24 -12.52 1.07
CA LYS A 363 -24.91 -13.64 0.38
C LYS A 363 -26.02 -14.23 1.24
N GLN A 364 -27.10 -14.65 0.60
CA GLN A 364 -28.16 -15.44 1.23
C GLN A 364 -27.62 -16.78 1.74
N LEU A 365 -28.38 -17.41 2.64
CA LEU A 365 -28.12 -18.80 2.98
C LEU A 365 -28.41 -19.70 1.77
N PRO A 366 -27.63 -20.75 1.53
CA PRO A 366 -27.98 -21.74 0.51
C PRO A 366 -29.35 -22.34 0.84
N GLU A 367 -30.25 -22.41 -0.13
CA GLU A 367 -31.48 -23.21 0.01
C GLU A 367 -31.08 -24.66 0.34
N GLU A 368 -31.74 -25.26 1.32
CA GLU A 368 -31.62 -26.70 1.54
C GLU A 368 -32.13 -27.39 0.26
N ASP A 369 -31.22 -28.03 -0.48
CA ASP A 369 -31.54 -28.80 -1.68
C ASP A 369 -32.44 -29.97 -1.22
N ASP A 370 -33.75 -29.76 -1.29
CA ASP A 370 -34.76 -30.73 -0.88
C ASP A 370 -34.64 -31.91 -1.87
N GLY A 371 -33.96 -32.96 -1.42
CA GLY A 371 -33.29 -33.98 -2.21
C GLY A 371 -34.14 -34.63 -3.30
N THR A 372 -34.29 -33.95 -4.43
CA THR A 372 -34.79 -34.53 -5.67
C THR A 372 -33.58 -34.93 -6.50
N LEU A 373 -33.14 -36.16 -6.26
CA LEU A 373 -32.22 -36.87 -7.15
C LEU A 373 -32.67 -36.66 -8.61
N PRO A 374 -31.83 -36.11 -9.50
CA PRO A 374 -32.15 -36.12 -10.92
C PRO A 374 -32.26 -37.58 -11.39
N PRO A 375 -33.19 -37.92 -12.30
CA PRO A 375 -33.30 -39.28 -12.82
C PRO A 375 -31.97 -39.67 -13.46
N SER A 376 -31.43 -40.80 -13.01
CA SER A 376 -30.19 -41.41 -13.48
C SER A 376 -30.10 -41.34 -15.00
N ALA A 377 -29.26 -40.44 -15.51
CA ALA A 377 -28.89 -40.44 -16.91
C ALA A 377 -27.98 -41.65 -17.12
N ALA A 378 -28.50 -42.64 -17.84
CA ALA A 378 -27.75 -43.81 -18.29
C ALA A 378 -26.45 -43.38 -18.96
N LEU A 379 -25.33 -43.92 -18.48
CA LEU A 379 -24.02 -43.78 -19.12
C LEU A 379 -24.09 -44.33 -20.56
N PRO A 380 -23.66 -43.57 -21.58
CA PRO A 380 -23.46 -44.15 -22.91
C PRO A 380 -22.26 -45.10 -22.88
N PRO A 381 -22.26 -46.16 -23.71
CA PRO A 381 -21.25 -47.21 -23.66
C PRO A 381 -19.89 -46.69 -24.12
N SER A 382 -18.86 -47.22 -23.45
CA SER A 382 -17.45 -46.92 -23.62
C SER A 382 -16.99 -47.13 -25.07
N SER A 383 -16.59 -46.05 -25.75
CA SER A 383 -15.84 -46.15 -26.99
C SER A 383 -14.37 -46.37 -26.68
N LEU A 384 -13.89 -47.57 -27.02
CA LEU A 384 -12.49 -48.00 -27.04
C LEU A 384 -11.59 -46.98 -27.75
N PHE A 385 -10.51 -46.58 -27.09
CA PHE A 385 -9.34 -45.97 -27.74
C PHE A 385 -8.63 -47.00 -28.63
N PRO A 386 -8.24 -46.67 -29.87
CA PRO A 386 -7.32 -47.50 -30.64
C PRO A 386 -5.88 -47.27 -30.16
N MET A 387 -5.20 -48.37 -29.82
CA MET A 387 -3.76 -48.41 -29.55
C MET A 387 -2.99 -47.89 -30.76
N TRP A 388 -2.13 -46.89 -30.55
CA TRP A 388 -1.03 -46.59 -31.46
C TRP A 388 0.14 -47.53 -31.14
N ASN A 389 0.32 -48.52 -32.01
CA ASN A 389 1.57 -49.25 -32.18
C ASN A 389 2.31 -48.64 -33.37
N HIS A 390 3.53 -48.15 -33.17
CA HIS A 390 4.64 -48.46 -34.08
C HIS A 390 5.98 -48.07 -33.47
N ARG A 391 6.82 -49.10 -33.26
CA ARG A 391 8.26 -49.02 -33.45
C ARG A 391 8.55 -49.23 -34.94
N GLN A 392 9.37 -48.37 -35.54
CA GLN A 392 10.72 -48.69 -36.02
C GLN A 392 11.51 -47.41 -36.22
#